data_AF-A0A8H2K5K6-F1
#
_entry.id   AF-A0A8H2K5K6-F1
#
_cell.length_a   1.000
_cell.length_b   1.000
_cell.length_c   1.000
_cell.angle_alpha   90.00
_cell.angle_beta   90.00
_cell.angle_gamma   90.00
#
_symmetry.space_group_name_H-M   'P 1'
#
loop_
_entity.id
_entity.type
_entity.pdbx_description
1 polymer ?
#
loop_
_entity_poly.entity_id
_entity_poly.type
_entity_poly.pdbx_seq_one_letter_code
_entity_poly.pdbx_strand_id
1 'polypeptide(L)'
;MGAKLTENPEAKKKASDYWKTYLELKSVHKTADAHGTSHSVVHRHLKAFGYRLKGEKFTKQDDQKIIAYYMNTPASSFNLDYLTKELGRGQKTNVSRRARELGLTDKSRIASTEQKARNSTSAKEAIKQHGHPKGFLGKKHTQEVRELISENTSKGLSRLTEDDWAAKNLKQAQTKEKNGTLYPARRKASWKQQWAEVGGVRNFYRSQWELNYAHYLEWLKQKGQILKWEHEPETFWFEGVKRGTCSYLPDFRVTESDGSIVYHEVKGWMDDRSKTKIKRMAIYHPEVKLIVIDAKAYRSLARKVAYLVDGWA
;
A
#
# COMPACT_ATOMS: atom_id res chain seq x y z
N MET A 1 17.86 46.11 6.15
CA MET A 1 18.29 44.93 5.38
C MET A 1 19.78 44.75 5.62
N GLY A 2 20.21 43.70 6.32
CA GLY A 2 21.64 43.43 6.54
C GLY A 2 22.29 42.90 5.27
N ALA A 3 23.49 43.37 4.94
CA ALA A 3 24.27 42.90 3.80
C ALA A 3 24.47 41.37 3.87
N LYS A 4 24.43 40.68 2.73
CA LYS A 4 24.63 39.22 2.71
C LYS A 4 26.04 38.91 3.21
N LEU A 5 26.19 37.86 4.01
CA LEU A 5 27.48 37.44 4.56
C LEU A 5 28.58 37.29 3.48
N THR A 6 28.19 36.91 2.27
CA THR A 6 29.06 36.76 1.09
C THR A 6 29.62 38.06 0.53
N GLU A 7 28.99 39.20 0.84
CA GLU A 7 29.38 40.53 0.37
C GLU A 7 30.31 41.24 1.39
N ASN A 8 30.54 40.63 2.57
CA ASN A 8 31.41 41.17 3.60
C ASN A 8 32.87 40.63 3.45
N PRO A 9 33.86 41.51 3.17
CA PRO A 9 35.27 41.12 3.04
C PRO A 9 35.87 40.50 4.31
N GLU A 10 35.49 40.97 5.50
CA GLU A 10 35.95 40.42 6.77
C GLU A 10 35.41 39.01 7.00
N ALA A 11 34.17 38.75 6.58
CA ALA A 11 33.57 37.43 6.65
C ALA A 11 34.30 36.43 5.73
N LYS A 12 34.76 36.89 4.55
CA LYS A 12 35.59 36.08 3.64
C LYS A 12 36.94 35.73 4.24
N LYS A 13 37.58 36.69 4.92
CA LYS A 13 38.84 36.46 5.65
C LYS A 13 38.67 35.43 6.76
N LYS A 14 37.65 35.62 7.63
CA LYS A 14 37.31 34.65 8.69
C LYS A 14 37.03 33.25 8.14
N ALA A 15 36.32 33.15 7.02
CA ALA A 15 36.06 31.86 6.39
C ALA A 15 37.34 31.17 5.90
N SER A 16 38.32 31.93 5.37
CA SER A 16 39.63 31.40 4.98
C SER A 16 40.42 30.89 6.19
N ASP A 17 40.42 31.64 7.29
CA ASP A 17 41.13 31.26 8.51
C ASP A 17 40.49 30.02 9.16
N TYR A 18 39.16 29.96 9.23
CA TYR A 18 38.44 28.76 9.63
C TYR A 18 38.77 27.56 8.74
N TRP A 19 38.95 27.77 7.44
CA TRP A 19 39.24 26.69 6.51
C TRP A 19 40.63 26.09 6.74
N LYS A 20 41.65 26.92 6.99
CA LYS A 20 43.01 26.46 7.33
C LYS A 20 43.00 25.57 8.58
N THR A 21 42.41 26.05 9.66
CA THR A 21 42.28 25.28 10.91
C THR A 21 41.43 24.02 10.73
N TYR A 22 40.37 24.09 9.91
CA TYR A 22 39.57 22.92 9.59
C TYR A 22 40.36 21.86 8.79
N LEU A 23 41.27 22.26 7.90
CA LEU A 23 42.10 21.32 7.14
C LEU A 23 43.03 20.51 8.04
N GLU A 24 43.50 21.09 9.15
CA GLU A 24 44.33 20.41 10.15
C GLU A 24 43.49 19.53 11.08
N LEU A 25 42.44 20.09 11.67
CA LEU A 25 41.67 19.43 12.73
C LEU A 25 40.58 18.48 12.21
N LYS A 26 40.22 18.60 10.93
CA LYS A 26 39.13 17.88 10.23
C LYS A 26 37.78 17.91 10.98
N SER A 27 37.57 18.89 11.87
CA SER A 27 36.40 19.00 12.74
C SER A 27 35.96 20.44 12.93
N VAL A 28 34.68 20.70 12.65
CA VAL A 28 34.08 22.04 12.77
C VAL A 28 33.95 22.47 14.23
N HIS A 29 33.80 21.50 15.15
CA HIS A 29 33.75 21.77 16.60
C HIS A 29 35.13 22.21 17.11
N LYS A 30 36.17 21.42 16.83
CA LYS A 30 37.55 21.77 17.21
C LYS A 30 38.01 23.09 16.58
N THR A 31 37.58 23.34 15.34
CA THR A 31 37.83 24.63 14.67
C THR A 31 37.13 25.78 15.38
N ALA A 32 35.92 25.57 15.89
CA ALA A 32 35.20 26.59 16.65
C ALA A 32 35.90 26.91 17.97
N ASP A 33 36.34 25.88 18.70
CA ASP A 33 37.06 26.03 19.97
C ASP A 33 38.37 26.83 19.77
N ALA A 34 39.13 26.51 18.72
CA ALA A 34 40.38 27.21 18.38
C ALA A 34 40.19 28.69 18.01
N HIS A 35 39.00 29.08 17.56
CA HIS A 35 38.66 30.44 17.14
C HIS A 35 37.73 31.16 18.13
N GLY A 36 37.48 30.58 19.31
CA GLY A 36 36.63 31.17 20.35
C GLY A 36 35.20 31.44 19.88
N THR A 37 34.66 30.61 18.98
CA THR A 37 33.34 30.82 18.36
C THR A 37 32.50 29.56 18.35
N SER A 38 31.22 29.67 17.97
CA SER A 38 30.35 28.49 17.87
C SER A 38 30.57 27.71 16.57
N HIS A 39 30.47 26.38 16.65
CA HIS A 39 30.60 25.50 15.47
C HIS A 39 29.61 25.88 14.35
N SER A 40 28.43 26.40 14.72
CA SER A 40 27.41 26.90 13.78
C SER A 40 27.90 28.10 12.99
N VAL A 41 28.69 29.00 13.59
CA VAL A 41 29.27 30.17 12.91
C VAL A 41 30.35 29.73 11.93
N VAL A 42 31.24 28.82 12.35
CA VAL A 42 32.27 28.23 11.48
C VAL A 42 31.61 27.53 10.28
N HIS A 43 30.63 26.65 10.54
CA HIS A 43 29.90 25.93 9.51
C HIS A 43 29.21 26.89 8.52
N ARG A 44 28.57 27.95 9.01
CA ARG A 44 27.88 28.96 8.18
C ARG A 44 28.86 29.70 7.27
N HIS A 45 29.99 30.16 7.79
CA HIS A 45 31.02 30.85 7.01
C HIS A 45 31.62 29.95 5.94
N LEU A 46 32.01 28.73 6.32
CA LEU A 46 32.59 27.77 5.39
C LEU A 46 31.60 27.42 4.26
N LYS A 47 30.32 27.21 4.59
CA LYS A 47 29.26 26.99 3.59
C LYS A 47 29.01 28.19 2.69
N ALA A 48 28.91 29.40 3.26
CA ALA A 48 28.59 30.62 2.52
C ALA A 48 29.66 30.95 1.45
N PHE A 49 30.93 30.67 1.75
CA PHE A 49 32.04 30.88 0.83
C PHE A 49 32.44 29.63 0.04
N GLY A 50 31.59 28.59 0.02
CA GLY A 50 31.74 27.43 -0.87
C GLY A 50 32.76 26.37 -0.44
N TYR A 51 33.32 26.47 0.77
CA TYR A 51 34.20 25.44 1.32
C TYR A 51 33.43 24.15 1.62
N ARG A 52 34.04 23.00 1.29
CA ARG A 52 33.40 21.68 1.44
C ARG A 52 33.93 20.93 2.66
N LEU A 53 33.08 20.82 3.67
CA LEU A 53 33.35 20.07 4.89
C LEU A 53 33.22 18.57 4.62
N LYS A 54 34.16 17.78 5.16
CA LYS A 54 34.24 16.31 5.14
C LYS A 54 34.11 15.67 3.75
N GLY A 55 35.23 15.16 3.25
CA GLY A 55 35.31 14.26 2.09
C GLY A 55 35.65 14.97 0.79
N GLU A 56 36.38 14.26 -0.06
CA GLU A 56 36.72 14.71 -1.40
C GLU A 56 35.48 14.75 -2.30
N LYS A 57 35.51 15.52 -3.39
CA LYS A 57 34.43 15.46 -4.39
C LYS A 57 34.40 14.05 -5.00
N PHE A 58 33.22 13.56 -5.36
CA PHE A 58 33.13 12.43 -6.27
C PHE A 58 33.73 12.86 -7.61
N THR A 59 34.72 12.09 -8.07
CA THR A 59 35.34 12.27 -9.38
C THR A 59 34.50 11.58 -10.44
N LYS A 60 34.76 11.88 -11.73
CA LYS A 60 34.13 11.15 -12.84
C LYS A 60 34.43 9.66 -12.79
N GLN A 61 35.62 9.29 -12.32
CA GLN A 61 36.02 7.89 -12.14
C GLN A 61 35.20 7.21 -11.03
N ASP A 62 34.94 7.90 -9.92
CA ASP A 62 34.05 7.39 -8.87
C ASP A 62 32.64 7.17 -9.41
N ASP A 63 32.12 8.11 -10.19
CA ASP A 63 30.78 7.99 -10.80
C ASP A 63 30.72 6.77 -11.73
N GLN A 64 31.76 6.52 -12.55
CA GLN A 64 31.85 5.33 -13.39
C GLN A 64 31.86 4.03 -12.56
N LYS A 65 32.63 3.98 -11.47
CA LYS A 65 32.65 2.84 -10.56
C LYS A 65 31.28 2.60 -9.91
N ILE A 66 30.60 3.67 -9.48
CA ILE A 66 29.25 3.59 -8.91
C ILE A 66 28.26 3.07 -9.95
N ILE A 67 28.26 3.63 -11.16
CA ILE A 67 27.37 3.21 -12.26
C ILE A 67 27.58 1.73 -12.57
N ALA A 68 28.83 1.31 -12.78
CA ALA A 68 29.17 -0.07 -13.10
C ALA A 68 28.69 -1.03 -12.00
N TYR A 69 28.94 -0.70 -10.73
CA TYR A 69 28.52 -1.55 -9.62
C TYR A 69 26.99 -1.65 -9.49
N TYR A 70 26.28 -0.53 -9.63
CA TYR A 70 24.82 -0.52 -9.51
C TYR A 70 24.09 -1.23 -10.66
N MET A 71 24.65 -1.20 -11.87
CA MET A 71 24.07 -1.81 -13.07
C MET A 71 24.41 -3.29 -13.21
N ASN A 72 25.65 -3.68 -12.88
CA ASN A 72 26.14 -5.04 -13.15
C ASN A 72 26.07 -5.99 -11.97
N THR A 73 25.82 -5.49 -10.75
CA THR A 73 25.76 -6.34 -9.55
C THR A 73 24.32 -6.79 -9.29
N PRO A 74 24.03 -8.12 -9.33
CA PRO A 74 22.73 -8.66 -8.96
C PRO A 74 22.32 -8.24 -7.54
N ALA A 75 21.00 -8.12 -7.30
CA ALA A 75 20.48 -7.74 -5.98
C ALA A 75 20.91 -8.70 -4.85
N SER A 76 21.13 -9.98 -5.18
CA SER A 76 21.58 -11.01 -4.22
C SER A 76 23.00 -10.78 -3.69
N SER A 77 23.89 -10.16 -4.47
CA SER A 77 25.30 -9.92 -4.12
C SER A 77 25.62 -8.44 -3.90
N PHE A 78 24.62 -7.56 -3.99
CA PHE A 78 24.81 -6.12 -3.84
C PHE A 78 25.20 -5.76 -2.40
N ASN A 79 26.39 -5.16 -2.23
CA ASN A 79 26.95 -4.76 -0.95
C ASN A 79 27.51 -3.34 -1.01
N LEU A 80 26.76 -2.39 -0.41
CA LEU A 80 27.16 -0.99 -0.40
C LEU A 80 28.37 -0.72 0.50
N ASP A 81 28.59 -1.52 1.56
CA ASP A 81 29.76 -1.40 2.43
C ASP A 81 31.05 -1.73 1.65
N TYR A 82 31.00 -2.73 0.76
CA TYR A 82 32.09 -3.06 -0.18
C TYR A 82 32.39 -1.90 -1.13
N LEU A 83 31.38 -1.41 -1.87
CA LEU A 83 31.56 -0.30 -2.80
C LEU A 83 32.11 0.96 -2.10
N THR A 84 31.69 1.20 -0.86
CA THR A 84 32.16 2.33 -0.06
C THR A 84 33.66 2.23 0.24
N LYS A 85 34.16 1.04 0.58
CA LYS A 85 35.60 0.79 0.79
C LYS A 85 36.39 0.94 -0.51
N GLU A 86 35.88 0.40 -1.61
CA GLU A 86 36.51 0.44 -2.93
C GLU A 86 36.67 1.87 -3.48
N LEU A 87 35.73 2.76 -3.13
CA LEU A 87 35.78 4.19 -3.47
C LEU A 87 36.61 5.01 -2.47
N GLY A 88 37.21 4.38 -1.45
CA GLY A 88 37.94 5.09 -0.39
C GLY A 88 37.06 6.06 0.41
N ARG A 89 35.74 5.81 0.49
CA ARG A 89 34.79 6.73 1.15
C ARG A 89 34.53 6.28 2.58
N GLY A 90 34.50 7.25 3.50
CA GLY A 90 34.29 6.94 4.93
C GLY A 90 32.83 6.62 5.32
N GLN A 91 31.85 6.91 4.46
CA GLN A 91 30.43 6.79 4.81
C GLN A 91 29.58 6.32 3.63
N LYS A 92 28.87 5.21 3.81
CA LYS A 92 27.96 4.62 2.79
C LYS A 92 26.81 5.53 2.39
N THR A 93 26.38 6.41 3.30
CA THR A 93 25.32 7.39 3.07
C THR A 93 25.71 8.38 1.96
N ASN A 94 27.00 8.74 1.86
CA ASN A 94 27.49 9.63 0.80
C ASN A 94 27.46 8.94 -0.57
N VAL A 95 27.87 7.67 -0.64
CA VAL A 95 27.84 6.87 -1.87
C VAL A 95 26.40 6.66 -2.34
N SER A 96 25.49 6.29 -1.42
CA SER A 96 24.06 6.14 -1.75
C SER A 96 23.42 7.46 -2.20
N ARG A 97 23.77 8.58 -1.57
CA ARG A 97 23.32 9.91 -2.02
C ARG A 97 23.84 10.23 -3.42
N ARG A 98 25.11 9.93 -3.72
CA ARG A 98 25.67 10.15 -5.06
C ARG A 98 24.97 9.26 -6.10
N ALA A 99 24.74 7.98 -5.80
CA ALA A 99 23.99 7.09 -6.67
C ALA A 99 22.56 7.61 -6.94
N ARG A 100 21.91 8.26 -5.96
CA ARG A 100 20.62 8.91 -6.14
C ARG A 100 20.70 10.11 -7.10
N GLU A 101 21.73 10.96 -6.94
CA GLU A 101 21.98 12.08 -7.85
C GLU A 101 22.21 11.61 -9.29
N LEU A 102 22.78 10.42 -9.48
CA LEU A 102 22.96 9.76 -10.77
C LEU A 102 21.73 8.97 -11.27
N GLY A 103 20.62 8.95 -10.51
CA GLY A 103 19.39 8.24 -10.89
C GLY A 103 19.42 6.71 -10.72
N LEU A 104 20.40 6.16 -10.01
CA LEU A 104 20.66 4.71 -9.92
C LEU A 104 19.94 4.01 -8.75
N THR A 105 19.34 4.77 -7.83
CA THR A 105 18.74 4.20 -6.61
C THR A 105 17.36 3.62 -6.86
N ASP A 106 17.22 2.34 -6.56
CA ASP A 106 15.94 1.63 -6.56
C ASP A 106 15.46 1.37 -5.12
N LYS A 107 14.28 1.90 -4.78
CA LYS A 107 13.63 1.72 -3.47
C LYS A 107 13.03 0.33 -3.29
N SER A 108 12.78 -0.38 -4.39
CA SER A 108 12.20 -1.73 -4.40
C SER A 108 13.26 -2.83 -4.43
N ARG A 109 14.56 -2.47 -4.37
CA ARG A 109 15.66 -3.43 -4.35
C ARG A 109 15.55 -4.37 -3.16
N ILE A 110 15.51 -5.66 -3.45
CA ILE A 110 15.45 -6.73 -2.44
C ILE A 110 16.81 -6.80 -1.73
N ALA A 111 16.80 -6.96 -0.40
CA ALA A 111 18.03 -7.14 0.38
C ALA A 111 18.75 -8.45 0.01
N SER A 112 20.09 -8.43 0.02
CA SER A 112 20.93 -9.61 -0.19
C SER A 112 20.70 -10.68 0.87
N THR A 113 21.10 -11.92 0.57
CA THR A 113 21.02 -13.06 1.50
C THR A 113 21.83 -12.80 2.77
N GLU A 114 23.06 -12.29 2.63
CA GLU A 114 23.93 -11.89 3.73
C GLU A 114 23.31 -10.78 4.58
N GLN A 115 22.73 -9.75 3.95
CA GLN A 115 22.09 -8.66 4.67
C GLN A 115 20.88 -9.15 5.47
N LYS A 116 20.08 -10.06 4.91
CA LYS A 116 18.95 -10.69 5.61
C LYS A 116 19.42 -11.48 6.82
N ALA A 117 20.48 -12.27 6.68
CA ALA A 117 21.06 -13.05 7.77
C ALA A 117 21.62 -12.15 8.88
N ARG A 118 22.36 -11.10 8.52
CA ARG A 118 22.88 -10.09 9.46
C ARG A 118 21.75 -9.37 10.22
N ASN A 119 20.71 -8.93 9.51
CA ASN A 119 19.58 -8.27 10.16
C ASN A 119 18.83 -9.21 11.10
N SER A 120 18.67 -10.48 10.72
CA SER A 120 18.01 -11.49 11.55
C SER A 120 18.79 -11.79 12.83
N THR A 121 20.11 -11.97 12.71
CA THR A 121 21.00 -12.21 13.87
C THR A 121 20.98 -11.03 14.83
N SER A 122 21.21 -9.81 14.33
CA SER A 122 21.15 -8.60 15.16
C SER A 122 19.78 -8.40 15.81
N ALA A 123 18.68 -8.66 15.10
CA ALA A 123 17.33 -8.55 15.68
C ALA A 123 17.11 -9.58 16.80
N LYS A 124 17.53 -10.84 16.60
CA LYS A 124 17.44 -11.89 17.63
C LYS A 124 18.27 -11.58 18.85
N GLU A 125 19.50 -11.10 18.67
CA GLU A 125 20.37 -10.66 19.76
C GLU A 125 19.75 -9.50 20.54
N ALA A 126 19.23 -8.49 19.83
CA ALA A 126 18.57 -7.36 20.46
C ALA A 126 17.34 -7.80 21.28
N ILE A 127 16.52 -8.72 20.75
CA ILE A 127 15.37 -9.29 21.46
C ILE A 127 15.82 -10.14 22.66
N LYS A 128 16.92 -10.88 22.54
CA LYS A 128 17.48 -11.67 23.66
C LYS A 128 17.96 -10.76 24.79
N GLN A 129 18.58 -9.63 24.45
CA GLN A 129 19.13 -8.68 25.43
C GLN A 129 18.05 -7.79 26.06
N HIS A 130 17.13 -7.25 25.26
CA HIS A 130 16.18 -6.22 25.70
C HIS A 130 14.75 -6.76 25.89
N GLY A 131 14.51 -8.02 25.58
CA GLY A 131 13.17 -8.58 25.45
C GLY A 131 12.47 -8.13 24.15
N HIS A 132 11.42 -8.85 23.76
CA HIS A 132 10.60 -8.42 22.63
C HIS A 132 9.87 -7.12 22.99
N PRO A 133 9.90 -6.07 22.16
CA PRO A 133 9.11 -4.87 22.39
C PRO A 133 7.63 -5.23 22.26
N LYS A 134 6.97 -5.51 23.38
CA LYS A 134 5.55 -5.89 23.43
C LYS A 134 4.63 -4.67 23.23
N GLY A 135 5.03 -3.66 22.46
CA GLY A 135 4.26 -2.46 22.10
C GLY A 135 3.20 -2.04 23.13
N PHE A 136 1.93 -2.03 22.69
CA PHE A 136 0.75 -1.85 23.53
C PHE A 136 0.04 -3.18 23.84
N LEU A 137 0.77 -4.30 23.76
CA LEU A 137 0.22 -5.62 24.01
C LEU A 137 -0.06 -5.78 25.51
N GLY A 138 -1.30 -6.13 25.86
CA GLY A 138 -1.73 -6.37 27.23
C GLY A 138 -2.18 -5.13 28.01
N LYS A 139 -1.94 -3.91 27.50
CA LYS A 139 -2.50 -2.70 28.09
C LYS A 139 -3.91 -2.49 27.54
N LYS A 140 -4.93 -2.67 28.38
CA LYS A 140 -6.32 -2.29 28.06
C LYS A 140 -6.64 -1.01 28.81
N HIS A 141 -7.35 -0.07 28.18
CA HIS A 141 -7.98 1.02 28.93
C HIS A 141 -8.89 0.43 30.00
N THR A 142 -8.83 1.00 31.21
CA THR A 142 -9.79 0.70 32.28
C THR A 142 -11.20 1.08 31.83
N GLN A 143 -12.20 0.54 32.50
CA GLN A 143 -13.60 0.85 32.20
C GLN A 143 -13.87 2.36 32.32
N GLU A 144 -13.42 2.98 33.42
CA GLU A 144 -13.53 4.43 33.65
C GLU A 144 -12.93 5.26 32.50
N VAL A 145 -11.73 4.89 32.02
CA VAL A 145 -11.09 5.60 30.91
C VAL A 145 -11.88 5.44 29.62
N ARG A 146 -12.48 4.27 29.37
CA ARG A 146 -13.34 4.05 28.20
C ARG A 146 -14.62 4.88 28.28
N GLU A 147 -15.22 4.96 29.46
CA GLU A 147 -16.42 5.76 29.71
C GLU A 147 -16.13 7.25 29.48
N LEU A 148 -15.02 7.76 30.03
CA LEU A 148 -14.58 9.14 29.81
C LEU A 148 -14.33 9.44 28.32
N ILE A 149 -13.67 8.54 27.59
CA ILE A 149 -13.45 8.70 26.14
C ILE A 149 -14.79 8.72 25.40
N SER A 150 -15.70 7.82 25.76
CA SER A 150 -17.03 7.73 25.14
C SER A 150 -17.84 9.00 25.36
N GLU A 151 -17.88 9.49 26.60
CA GLU A 151 -18.60 10.72 26.96
C GLU A 151 -18.03 11.94 26.22
N ASN A 152 -16.71 12.10 26.21
CA ASN A 152 -16.05 13.20 25.51
C ASN A 152 -16.27 13.14 24.00
N THR A 153 -16.23 11.94 23.42
CA THR A 153 -16.52 11.73 21.99
C THR A 153 -17.96 12.09 21.68
N SER A 154 -18.92 11.60 22.48
CA SER A 154 -20.34 11.89 22.31
C SER A 154 -20.63 13.39 22.41
N LYS A 155 -20.11 14.08 23.45
CA LYS A 155 -20.23 15.53 23.61
C LYS A 155 -19.61 16.32 22.46
N GLY A 156 -18.49 15.83 21.93
CA GLY A 156 -17.82 16.44 20.77
C GLY A 156 -18.64 16.28 19.49
N LEU A 157 -19.22 15.11 19.26
CA LEU A 157 -20.04 14.82 18.09
C LEU A 157 -21.38 15.58 18.11
N SER A 158 -22.02 15.70 19.27
CA SER A 158 -23.31 16.39 19.41
C SER A 158 -23.22 17.90 19.15
N ARG A 159 -22.01 18.48 19.16
CA ARG A 159 -21.76 19.90 18.88
C ARG A 159 -21.46 20.19 17.41
N LEU A 160 -21.27 19.17 16.57
CA LEU A 160 -20.93 19.35 15.16
C LEU A 160 -22.20 19.62 14.35
N THR A 161 -22.16 20.66 13.53
CA THR A 161 -23.17 20.96 12.53
C THR A 161 -22.91 20.19 11.23
N GLU A 162 -23.86 20.20 10.29
CA GLU A 162 -23.67 19.62 8.95
C GLU A 162 -22.52 20.30 8.19
N ASP A 163 -22.37 21.61 8.35
CA ASP A 163 -21.26 22.38 7.74
C ASP A 163 -19.90 21.97 8.32
N ASP A 164 -19.81 21.69 9.61
CA ASP A 164 -18.59 21.18 10.24
C ASP A 164 -18.20 19.81 9.68
N TRP A 165 -19.19 18.96 9.40
CA TRP A 165 -18.97 17.67 8.74
C TRP A 165 -18.49 17.84 7.30
N ALA A 166 -19.10 18.73 6.54
CA ALA A 166 -18.68 19.06 5.17
C ALA A 166 -17.23 19.58 5.15
N ALA A 167 -16.89 20.52 6.04
CA ALA A 167 -15.55 21.09 6.17
C ALA A 167 -14.50 20.02 6.56
N LYS A 168 -14.83 19.11 7.49
CA LYS A 168 -13.97 17.98 7.85
C LYS A 168 -13.70 17.05 6.67
N ASN A 169 -14.74 16.70 5.92
CA ASN A 169 -14.63 15.84 4.74
C ASN A 169 -13.77 16.50 3.64
N LEU A 170 -14.00 17.79 3.37
CA LEU A 170 -13.23 18.57 2.41
C LEU A 170 -11.74 18.63 2.82
N LYS A 171 -11.46 18.96 4.08
CA LYS A 171 -10.08 19.00 4.61
C LYS A 171 -9.40 17.63 4.48
N GLN A 172 -10.11 16.54 4.75
CA GLN A 172 -9.57 15.19 4.59
C GLN A 172 -9.22 14.90 3.12
N ALA A 173 -10.10 15.26 2.18
CA ALA A 173 -9.87 15.08 0.75
C ALA A 173 -8.67 15.90 0.26
N GLN A 174 -8.61 17.20 0.58
CA GLN A 174 -7.49 18.09 0.25
C GLN A 174 -6.16 17.59 0.82
N THR A 175 -6.16 17.06 2.04
CA THR A 175 -4.95 16.50 2.65
C THR A 175 -4.47 15.25 1.92
N LYS A 176 -5.40 14.35 1.54
CA LYS A 176 -5.08 13.14 0.78
C LYS A 176 -4.53 13.50 -0.60
N GLU A 177 -5.11 14.49 -1.28
CA GLU A 177 -4.64 15.00 -2.56
C GLU A 177 -3.23 15.60 -2.45
N LYS A 178 -3.01 16.52 -1.50
CA LYS A 178 -1.71 17.15 -1.24
C LYS A 178 -0.61 16.11 -0.99
N ASN A 179 -0.94 15.03 -0.28
CA ASN A 179 0.01 13.96 0.03
C ASN A 179 0.16 12.94 -1.10
N GLY A 180 -0.57 13.07 -2.21
CA GLY A 180 -0.59 12.07 -3.29
C GLY A 180 -1.16 10.72 -2.85
N THR A 181 -1.91 10.68 -1.74
CA THR A 181 -2.56 9.48 -1.19
C THR A 181 -4.06 9.47 -1.46
N LEU A 182 -4.53 10.29 -2.40
CA LEU A 182 -5.88 10.13 -2.95
C LEU A 182 -6.00 8.71 -3.52
N TYR A 183 -7.20 8.11 -3.43
CA TYR A 183 -7.48 6.69 -3.64
C TYR A 183 -6.50 6.03 -4.62
N PRO A 184 -5.69 5.03 -4.19
CA PRO A 184 -4.69 4.44 -5.06
C PRO A 184 -5.40 3.86 -6.28
N ALA A 185 -4.92 4.21 -7.48
CA ALA A 185 -5.37 3.57 -8.70
C ALA A 185 -5.21 2.06 -8.52
N ARG A 186 -6.32 1.30 -8.52
CA ARG A 186 -6.28 -0.16 -8.46
C ARG A 186 -5.76 -0.69 -9.81
N ARG A 187 -4.46 -0.51 -10.08
CA ARG A 187 -3.80 -0.89 -11.35
C ARG A 187 -3.87 -2.39 -11.65
N LYS A 188 -4.22 -3.21 -10.65
CA LYS A 188 -4.40 -4.67 -10.75
C LYS A 188 -5.85 -5.13 -10.61
N ALA A 189 -6.83 -4.22 -10.51
CA ALA A 189 -8.22 -4.64 -10.65
C ALA A 189 -8.44 -4.94 -12.13
N SER A 190 -8.41 -6.22 -12.51
CA SER A 190 -8.50 -6.68 -13.89
C SER A 190 -9.87 -6.39 -14.51
N TRP A 191 -10.90 -6.21 -13.67
CA TRP A 191 -12.27 -6.12 -14.13
C TRP A 191 -13.03 -4.94 -13.49
N LYS A 192 -13.82 -4.26 -14.32
CA LYS A 192 -14.73 -3.19 -13.94
C LYS A 192 -16.17 -3.66 -14.15
N GLN A 193 -17.06 -3.27 -13.23
CA GLN A 193 -18.50 -3.49 -13.37
C GLN A 193 -18.99 -2.90 -14.69
N GLN A 194 -19.78 -3.67 -15.44
CA GLN A 194 -20.17 -3.29 -16.79
C GLN A 194 -21.49 -3.93 -17.19
N TRP A 195 -22.16 -3.25 -18.11
CA TRP A 195 -23.24 -3.84 -18.89
C TRP A 195 -22.65 -4.76 -19.95
N ALA A 196 -23.19 -5.97 -20.08
CA ALA A 196 -22.81 -6.89 -21.14
C ALA A 196 -24.06 -7.62 -21.67
N GLU A 197 -24.00 -8.01 -22.93
CA GLU A 197 -25.06 -8.77 -23.59
C GLU A 197 -24.65 -10.23 -23.70
N VAL A 198 -25.48 -11.13 -23.17
CA VAL A 198 -25.25 -12.58 -23.18
C VAL A 198 -26.55 -13.24 -23.59
N GLY A 199 -26.53 -14.08 -24.64
CA GLY A 199 -27.73 -14.77 -25.12
C GLY A 199 -28.84 -13.83 -25.62
N GLY A 200 -28.48 -12.64 -26.12
CA GLY A 200 -29.42 -11.60 -26.57
C GLY A 200 -30.09 -10.81 -25.43
N VAL A 201 -29.64 -10.97 -24.19
CA VAL A 201 -30.15 -10.22 -23.03
C VAL A 201 -29.04 -9.36 -22.44
N ARG A 202 -29.33 -8.06 -22.26
CA ARG A 202 -28.40 -7.09 -21.70
C ARG A 202 -28.57 -6.97 -20.19
N ASN A 203 -27.55 -7.38 -19.44
CA ASN A 203 -27.53 -7.36 -17.97
C ASN A 203 -26.34 -6.55 -17.44
N PHE A 204 -26.45 -6.09 -16.19
CA PHE A 204 -25.36 -5.42 -15.47
C PHE A 204 -24.69 -6.40 -14.51
N TYR A 205 -23.42 -6.71 -14.77
CA TYR A 205 -22.66 -7.64 -13.95
C TYR A 205 -21.80 -6.89 -12.94
N ARG A 206 -21.65 -7.44 -11.73
CA ARG A 206 -20.86 -6.87 -10.62
C ARG A 206 -19.51 -7.55 -10.41
N SER A 207 -19.28 -8.70 -11.05
CA SER A 207 -17.97 -9.36 -11.13
C SER A 207 -17.70 -10.03 -12.50
N GLN A 208 -16.42 -10.23 -12.82
CA GLN A 208 -16.01 -11.04 -13.99
C GLN A 208 -16.54 -12.47 -13.90
N TRP A 209 -16.63 -13.01 -12.68
CA TRP A 209 -17.09 -14.37 -12.46
C TRP A 209 -18.56 -14.53 -12.79
N GLU A 210 -19.41 -13.56 -12.43
CA GLU A 210 -20.82 -13.54 -12.85
C GLU A 210 -20.93 -13.50 -14.37
N LEU A 211 -20.20 -12.61 -15.05
CA LEU A 211 -20.25 -12.51 -16.51
C LEU A 211 -19.83 -13.83 -17.19
N ASN A 212 -18.70 -14.40 -16.78
CA ASN A 212 -18.24 -15.69 -17.31
C ASN A 212 -19.23 -16.82 -17.00
N TYR A 213 -19.87 -16.79 -15.83
CA TYR A 213 -20.88 -17.78 -15.46
C TYR A 213 -22.16 -17.63 -16.30
N ALA A 214 -22.56 -16.40 -16.63
CA ALA A 214 -23.66 -16.14 -17.55
C ALA A 214 -23.38 -16.72 -18.95
N HIS A 215 -22.16 -16.52 -19.49
CA HIS A 215 -21.75 -17.16 -20.74
C HIS A 215 -21.82 -18.69 -20.66
N TYR A 216 -21.45 -19.27 -19.51
CA TYR A 216 -21.57 -20.71 -19.30
C TYR A 216 -23.03 -21.19 -19.23
N LEU A 217 -23.92 -20.48 -18.55
CA LEU A 217 -25.35 -20.82 -18.53
C LEU A 217 -25.96 -20.71 -19.93
N GLU A 218 -25.58 -19.70 -20.70
CA GLU A 218 -26.01 -19.58 -22.09
C GLU A 218 -25.50 -20.74 -22.96
N TRP A 219 -24.24 -21.14 -22.78
CA TRP A 219 -23.70 -22.32 -23.45
C TRP A 219 -24.44 -23.61 -23.05
N LEU A 220 -24.80 -23.79 -21.78
CA LEU A 220 -25.61 -24.94 -21.33
C LEU A 220 -27.01 -24.93 -21.96
N LYS A 221 -27.65 -23.76 -22.05
CA LYS A 221 -28.94 -23.59 -22.70
C LYS A 221 -28.87 -23.96 -24.18
N GLN A 222 -27.84 -23.51 -24.89
CA GLN A 222 -27.61 -23.86 -26.29
C GLN A 222 -27.37 -25.36 -26.50
N LYS A 223 -26.82 -26.05 -25.50
CA LYS A 223 -26.66 -27.51 -25.49
C LYS A 223 -27.90 -28.27 -25.03
N GLY A 224 -28.97 -27.58 -24.67
CA GLY A 224 -30.21 -28.19 -24.16
C GLY A 224 -30.09 -28.82 -22.78
N GLN A 225 -29.04 -28.48 -22.00
CA GLN A 225 -28.86 -28.97 -20.63
C GLN A 225 -29.73 -28.22 -19.62
N ILE A 226 -30.05 -26.95 -19.90
CA ILE A 226 -30.99 -26.15 -19.13
C ILE A 226 -32.01 -25.52 -20.10
N LEU A 227 -33.20 -25.20 -19.60
CA LEU A 227 -34.24 -24.55 -20.40
C LEU A 227 -34.03 -23.03 -20.49
N LYS A 228 -33.72 -22.41 -19.34
CA LYS A 228 -33.64 -20.96 -19.22
C LYS A 228 -32.72 -20.56 -18.08
N TRP A 229 -32.10 -19.39 -18.21
CA TRP A 229 -31.43 -18.72 -17.11
C TRP A 229 -31.80 -17.23 -17.11
N GLU A 230 -31.79 -16.61 -15.93
CA GLU A 230 -32.09 -15.19 -15.69
C GLU A 230 -31.12 -14.63 -14.65
N HIS A 231 -30.69 -13.38 -14.81
CA HIS A 231 -29.78 -12.70 -13.89
C HIS A 231 -30.54 -11.80 -12.92
N GLU A 232 -30.30 -11.98 -11.62
CA GLU A 232 -30.93 -11.23 -10.52
C GLU A 232 -32.46 -11.02 -10.65
N PRO A 233 -33.27 -12.06 -10.96
CA PRO A 233 -34.69 -11.85 -11.27
C PRO A 233 -35.57 -11.61 -10.04
N GLU A 234 -35.15 -12.06 -8.86
CA GLU A 234 -36.02 -12.13 -7.69
C GLU A 234 -35.28 -11.86 -6.38
N THR A 235 -35.85 -10.97 -5.57
CA THR A 235 -35.35 -10.65 -4.23
C THR A 235 -36.19 -11.35 -3.18
N PHE A 236 -35.53 -12.14 -2.32
CA PHE A 236 -36.13 -12.83 -1.19
C PHE A 236 -36.04 -11.97 0.07
N TRP A 237 -37.18 -11.71 0.70
CA TRP A 237 -37.27 -10.94 1.95
C TRP A 237 -37.29 -11.87 3.16
N PHE A 238 -36.58 -11.49 4.23
CA PHE A 238 -36.54 -12.27 5.46
C PHE A 238 -37.46 -11.64 6.49
N GLU A 239 -38.69 -12.16 6.57
CA GLU A 239 -39.73 -11.61 7.44
C GLU A 239 -39.29 -11.56 8.91
N GLY A 240 -39.68 -10.49 9.62
CA GLY A 240 -39.30 -10.28 11.02
C GLY A 240 -37.86 -9.78 11.26
N VAL A 241 -36.99 -9.75 10.24
CA VAL A 241 -35.65 -9.16 10.36
C VAL A 241 -35.72 -7.64 10.15
N LYS A 242 -35.57 -6.86 11.23
CA LYS A 242 -35.64 -5.38 11.19
C LYS A 242 -34.29 -4.68 10.99
N ARG A 243 -33.17 -5.36 11.19
CA ARG A 243 -31.81 -4.79 11.08
C ARG A 243 -30.83 -5.77 10.43
N GLY A 244 -29.85 -5.23 9.69
CA GLY A 244 -28.81 -6.00 9.02
C GLY A 244 -29.24 -6.52 7.65
N THR A 245 -29.01 -7.81 7.38
CA THR A 245 -29.35 -8.44 6.09
C THR A 245 -30.84 -8.78 6.04
N CYS A 246 -31.69 -7.85 5.61
CA CYS A 246 -33.15 -8.06 5.58
C CYS A 246 -33.66 -8.75 4.30
N SER A 247 -32.83 -8.84 3.27
CA SER A 247 -33.16 -9.48 2.01
C SER A 247 -31.93 -10.09 1.34
N TYR A 248 -32.18 -10.91 0.33
CA TYR A 248 -31.18 -11.54 -0.48
C TYR A 248 -31.65 -11.65 -1.94
N LEU A 249 -30.77 -11.23 -2.85
CA LEU A 249 -30.94 -11.32 -4.29
C LEU A 249 -29.82 -12.24 -4.80
N PRO A 250 -30.13 -13.51 -5.14
CA PRO A 250 -29.16 -14.42 -5.75
C PRO A 250 -28.77 -13.96 -7.16
N ASP A 251 -27.56 -14.31 -7.60
CA ASP A 251 -27.02 -13.86 -8.88
C ASP A 251 -27.81 -14.40 -10.09
N PHE A 252 -28.23 -15.67 -10.07
CA PHE A 252 -28.95 -16.29 -11.19
C PHE A 252 -30.12 -17.17 -10.72
N ARG A 253 -31.17 -17.21 -11.55
CA ARG A 253 -32.21 -18.24 -11.54
C ARG A 253 -32.02 -19.13 -12.76
N VAL A 254 -32.01 -20.44 -12.57
CA VAL A 254 -31.85 -21.45 -13.62
C VAL A 254 -33.07 -22.35 -13.60
N THR A 255 -33.68 -22.52 -14.78
CA THR A 255 -34.71 -23.52 -15.02
C THR A 255 -34.04 -24.73 -15.66
N GLU A 256 -33.95 -25.81 -14.89
CA GLU A 256 -33.35 -27.08 -15.32
C GLU A 256 -34.20 -27.76 -16.41
N SER A 257 -33.63 -28.77 -17.07
CA SER A 257 -34.33 -29.53 -18.13
C SER A 257 -35.63 -30.21 -17.65
N ASP A 258 -35.72 -30.54 -16.36
CA ASP A 258 -36.89 -31.13 -15.72
C ASP A 258 -37.94 -30.09 -15.28
N GLY A 259 -37.69 -28.80 -15.53
CA GLY A 259 -38.55 -27.68 -15.15
C GLY A 259 -38.34 -27.20 -13.71
N SER A 260 -37.47 -27.84 -12.92
CA SER A 260 -37.15 -27.38 -11.57
C SER A 260 -36.38 -26.05 -11.59
N ILE A 261 -36.64 -25.21 -10.59
CA ILE A 261 -36.00 -23.91 -10.45
C ILE A 261 -34.91 -24.00 -9.39
N VAL A 262 -33.70 -23.57 -9.76
CA VAL A 262 -32.52 -23.55 -8.89
C VAL A 262 -31.88 -22.16 -8.98
N TYR A 263 -31.50 -21.60 -7.83
CA TYR A 263 -30.78 -20.33 -7.78
C TYR A 263 -29.30 -20.58 -7.64
N HIS A 264 -28.48 -19.91 -8.45
CA HIS A 264 -27.02 -20.02 -8.43
C HIS A 264 -26.41 -18.72 -7.89
N GLU A 265 -25.60 -18.81 -6.84
CA GLU A 265 -24.81 -17.70 -6.29
C GLU A 265 -23.33 -17.93 -6.60
N VAL A 266 -22.70 -17.02 -7.33
CA VAL A 266 -21.29 -17.07 -7.69
C VAL A 266 -20.47 -16.28 -6.66
N LYS A 267 -19.57 -16.96 -5.94
CA LYS A 267 -18.81 -16.31 -4.85
C LYS A 267 -17.32 -16.59 -4.87
N GLY A 268 -16.54 -15.52 -5.05
CA GLY A 268 -15.08 -15.56 -4.93
C GLY A 268 -14.56 -15.54 -3.48
N TRP A 269 -15.24 -14.83 -2.59
CA TRP A 269 -14.84 -14.70 -1.18
C TRP A 269 -16.07 -14.75 -0.26
N MET A 270 -16.02 -15.63 0.75
CA MET A 270 -17.12 -15.86 1.68
C MET A 270 -16.97 -15.00 2.94
N ASP A 271 -17.51 -13.77 2.90
CA ASP A 271 -17.56 -12.88 4.06
C ASP A 271 -18.74 -13.22 5.00
N ASP A 272 -18.74 -12.64 6.21
CA ASP A 272 -19.76 -12.95 7.24
C ASP A 272 -21.16 -12.47 6.84
N ARG A 273 -21.25 -11.41 6.01
CA ARG A 273 -22.53 -10.96 5.45
C ARG A 273 -23.11 -11.98 4.47
N SER A 274 -22.27 -12.57 3.61
CA SER A 274 -22.66 -13.59 2.64
C SER A 274 -23.08 -14.87 3.33
N LYS A 275 -22.33 -15.33 4.34
CA LYS A 275 -22.73 -16.47 5.19
C LYS A 275 -24.10 -16.24 5.82
N THR A 276 -24.35 -15.03 6.32
CA THR A 276 -25.63 -14.66 6.92
C THR A 276 -26.77 -14.69 5.90
N LYS A 277 -26.56 -14.17 4.68
CA LYS A 277 -27.54 -14.24 3.58
C LYS A 277 -27.91 -15.69 3.25
N ILE A 278 -26.91 -16.53 3.00
CA ILE A 278 -27.11 -17.95 2.64
C ILE A 278 -27.81 -18.69 3.77
N LYS A 279 -27.38 -18.50 5.03
CA LYS A 279 -28.01 -19.13 6.19
C LYS A 279 -29.46 -18.69 6.36
N ARG A 280 -29.76 -17.40 6.16
CA ARG A 280 -31.13 -16.87 6.23
C ARG A 280 -31.99 -17.40 5.08
N MET A 281 -31.42 -17.52 3.88
CA MET A 281 -32.13 -18.12 2.75
C MET A 281 -32.66 -19.51 3.10
N ALA A 282 -31.81 -20.37 3.66
CA ALA A 282 -32.20 -21.72 4.07
C ALA A 282 -33.23 -21.78 5.22
N ILE A 283 -33.35 -20.72 6.03
CA ILE A 283 -34.30 -20.65 7.16
C ILE A 283 -35.65 -20.09 6.71
N TYR A 284 -35.63 -19.00 5.94
CA TYR A 284 -36.82 -18.23 5.59
C TYR A 284 -37.46 -18.69 4.28
N HIS A 285 -36.69 -19.34 3.41
CA HIS A 285 -37.14 -19.85 2.10
C HIS A 285 -36.60 -21.30 1.91
N PRO A 286 -36.98 -22.25 2.78
CA PRO A 286 -36.43 -23.62 2.76
C PRO A 286 -36.78 -24.41 1.48
N GLU A 287 -37.85 -24.04 0.79
CA GLU A 287 -38.27 -24.59 -0.51
C GLU A 287 -37.37 -24.15 -1.67
N VAL A 288 -36.61 -23.05 -1.49
CA VAL A 288 -35.75 -22.52 -2.54
C VAL A 288 -34.41 -23.25 -2.53
N LYS A 289 -34.12 -23.94 -3.63
CA LYS A 289 -32.83 -24.60 -3.84
C LYS A 289 -31.78 -23.57 -4.28
N LEU A 290 -30.84 -23.26 -3.38
CA LEU A 290 -29.69 -22.39 -3.64
C LEU A 290 -28.40 -23.21 -3.77
N ILE A 291 -27.72 -23.10 -4.91
CA ILE A 291 -26.38 -23.65 -5.14
C ILE A 291 -25.37 -22.51 -5.08
N VAL A 292 -24.37 -22.65 -4.21
CA VAL A 292 -23.28 -21.69 -4.08
C VAL A 292 -22.06 -22.19 -4.85
N ILE A 293 -21.67 -21.44 -5.88
CA ILE A 293 -20.48 -21.69 -6.69
C ILE A 293 -19.33 -20.95 -6.03
N ASP A 294 -18.69 -21.63 -5.08
CA ASP A 294 -17.54 -21.08 -4.37
C ASP A 294 -16.28 -20.96 -5.26
N ALA A 295 -15.23 -20.38 -4.69
CA ALA A 295 -13.98 -20.17 -5.41
C ALA A 295 -13.27 -21.46 -5.86
N LYS A 296 -13.52 -22.60 -5.22
CA LYS A 296 -12.94 -23.89 -5.61
C LYS A 296 -13.75 -24.49 -6.76
N ALA A 297 -15.08 -24.49 -6.64
CA ALA A 297 -16.01 -24.94 -7.67
C ALA A 297 -15.87 -24.12 -8.95
N TYR A 298 -15.87 -22.78 -8.85
CA TYR A 298 -15.70 -21.89 -9.99
C TYR A 298 -14.39 -22.15 -10.74
N ARG A 299 -13.26 -22.24 -10.03
CA ARG A 299 -11.96 -22.52 -10.67
C ARG A 299 -11.88 -23.91 -11.29
N SER A 300 -12.58 -24.89 -10.71
CA SER A 300 -12.70 -26.23 -11.28
C SER A 300 -13.50 -26.20 -12.58
N LEU A 301 -14.63 -25.49 -12.58
CA LEU A 301 -15.46 -25.27 -13.75
C LEU A 301 -14.68 -24.53 -14.85
N ALA A 302 -14.10 -23.38 -14.53
CA ALA A 302 -13.34 -22.55 -15.45
C ALA A 302 -12.26 -23.36 -16.20
N ARG A 303 -11.50 -24.20 -15.51
CA ARG A 303 -10.49 -25.06 -16.17
C ARG A 303 -11.06 -26.02 -17.20
N LYS A 304 -12.31 -26.45 -17.06
CA LYS A 304 -12.97 -27.41 -17.95
C LYS A 304 -13.71 -26.76 -19.10
N VAL A 305 -14.28 -25.57 -18.88
CA VAL A 305 -15.24 -24.96 -19.83
C VAL A 305 -14.78 -23.64 -20.42
N ALA A 306 -13.78 -22.95 -19.84
CA ALA A 306 -13.39 -21.62 -20.30
C ALA A 306 -12.98 -21.58 -21.78
N TYR A 307 -12.37 -22.65 -22.30
CA TYR A 307 -11.98 -22.73 -23.70
C TYR A 307 -13.11 -23.18 -24.64
N LEU A 308 -14.25 -23.64 -24.09
CA LEU A 308 -15.42 -24.11 -24.84
C LEU A 308 -16.50 -23.03 -24.95
N VAL A 309 -16.50 -22.08 -24.01
CA VAL A 309 -17.55 -21.08 -23.85
C VAL A 309 -17.11 -19.78 -24.50
N ASP A 310 -17.84 -19.34 -25.51
CA ASP A 310 -17.57 -18.07 -26.18
C ASP A 310 -17.83 -16.88 -25.24
N GLY A 311 -16.97 -15.87 -25.31
CA GLY A 311 -16.99 -14.69 -24.45
C GLY A 311 -16.41 -14.88 -23.04
N TRP A 312 -15.83 -16.05 -22.72
CA TRP A 312 -15.15 -16.25 -21.44
C TRP A 312 -13.83 -15.46 -21.38
N ALA A 313 -13.71 -14.54 -20.41
CA ALA A 313 -12.55 -13.65 -20.23
C ALA A 313 -11.59 -14.07 -19.12
#